data_AF-A0A2D6K2B4-F1
#
_entry.id   AF-A0A2D6K2B4-F1
#
_cell.length_a   1.000
_cell.length_b   1.000
_cell.length_c   1.000
_cell.angle_alpha   90.00
_cell.angle_beta   90.00
_cell.angle_gamma   90.00
#
_symmetry.space_group_name_H-M   'P 1'
#
loop_
_entity.id
_entity.type
_entity.pdbx_description
1 polymer ?
#
loop_
_entity_poly.entity_id
_entity_poly.type
_entity_poly.pdbx_seq_one_letter_code
_entity_poly.pdbx_strand_id
1 'polypeptide(L)'
;MALNDVALCARALIRIGASPITSFSDGSAESEVAGALYEPVRDALLSAYPWSFATGQIELSQLEDAPEADFSYAYALPNDYLRAISVGGNAKGRGLKYRIMGDALHCDAPNVLLTYIYAPDESAFPPYFDQALIARLSAEFTIPVTESTSRAEMHYKLAEKELDRARQIDAQSDTPNAIDKFTLIDVRG
;
A
#
# COMPACT_ATOMS: atom_id res chain seq x y z
N MET A 1 5.88 20.56 1.67
CA MET A 1 5.32 20.48 3.03
C MET A 1 4.56 19.17 3.07
N ALA A 2 4.99 18.25 3.92
CA ALA A 2 4.29 17.00 4.19
C ALA A 2 2.85 17.29 4.60
N LEU A 3 1.90 16.51 4.09
CA LEU A 3 0.50 16.58 4.49
C LEU A 3 0.27 15.58 5.61
N ASN A 4 -0.66 15.90 6.50
CA ASN A 4 -1.25 14.91 7.39
C ASN A 4 -2.57 14.39 6.79
N ASP A 5 -3.07 13.33 7.40
CA ASP A 5 -4.39 12.72 7.19
C ASP A 5 -5.53 13.74 7.01
N VAL A 6 -5.67 14.69 7.94
CA VAL A 6 -6.72 15.72 7.91
C VAL A 6 -6.54 16.65 6.70
N ALA A 7 -5.31 17.06 6.37
CA ALA A 7 -5.05 17.91 5.21
C ALA A 7 -5.32 17.19 3.88
N LEU A 8 -5.05 15.89 3.79
CA LEU A 8 -5.38 15.07 2.62
C LEU A 8 -6.91 15.00 2.44
N CYS A 9 -7.64 14.71 3.51
CA CYS A 9 -9.11 14.64 3.49
C CYS A 9 -9.75 16.01 3.20
N ALA A 10 -9.27 17.09 3.82
CA ALA A 10 -9.75 18.44 3.57
C ALA A 10 -9.59 18.83 2.09
N ARG A 11 -8.47 18.47 1.46
CA ARG A 11 -8.26 18.72 0.02
C ARG A 11 -9.21 17.90 -0.85
N ALA A 12 -9.50 16.66 -0.48
CA ALA A 12 -10.47 15.83 -1.18
C ALA A 12 -11.89 16.41 -1.09
N LEU A 13 -12.30 16.89 0.10
CA LEU A 13 -13.59 17.57 0.31
C LEU A 13 -13.71 18.84 -0.52
N ILE A 14 -12.66 19.67 -0.56
CA ILE A 14 -12.63 20.87 -1.41
C ILE A 14 -12.79 20.50 -2.90
N ARG A 15 -12.20 19.41 -3.37
CA ARG A 15 -12.31 18.97 -4.78
C ARG A 15 -13.74 18.56 -5.16
N ILE A 16 -14.53 18.08 -4.22
CA ILE A 16 -15.95 17.78 -4.43
C ILE A 16 -16.86 18.99 -4.11
N GLY A 17 -16.29 20.13 -3.71
CA GLY A 17 -17.05 21.34 -3.37
C GLY A 17 -17.73 21.29 -2.02
N ALA A 18 -17.32 20.38 -1.14
CA ALA A 18 -17.77 20.30 0.25
C ALA A 18 -16.91 21.20 1.16
N SER A 19 -17.38 21.43 2.39
CA SER A 19 -16.61 22.18 3.38
C SER A 19 -15.41 21.35 3.87
N PRO A 20 -14.20 21.94 3.97
CA PRO A 20 -13.06 21.23 4.52
C PRO A 20 -13.23 21.02 6.03
N ILE A 21 -12.66 19.93 6.52
CA ILE A 21 -12.60 19.60 7.95
C ILE A 21 -11.29 20.12 8.57
N THR A 22 -11.31 20.32 9.89
CA THR A 22 -10.10 20.64 10.66
C THR A 22 -9.73 19.55 11.67
N SER A 23 -10.62 18.58 11.88
CA SER A 23 -10.43 17.36 12.66
C SER A 23 -11.38 16.28 12.17
N PHE A 24 -11.06 14.99 12.36
CA PHE A 24 -12.02 13.90 12.18
C PHE A 24 -13.11 13.85 13.26
N SER A 25 -12.98 14.68 14.29
CA SER A 25 -13.88 14.73 15.45
C SER A 25 -14.61 16.07 15.58
N ASP A 26 -14.78 16.82 14.48
CA ASP A 26 -15.46 18.12 14.51
C ASP A 26 -16.99 18.02 14.51
N GLY A 27 -17.53 16.81 14.30
CA GLY A 27 -18.96 16.52 14.38
C GLY A 27 -19.74 16.84 13.10
N SER A 28 -19.05 17.21 12.02
CA SER A 28 -19.64 17.33 10.69
C SER A 28 -19.79 15.95 10.03
N ALA A 29 -20.77 15.82 9.13
CA ALA A 29 -20.93 14.61 8.32
C ALA A 29 -19.66 14.33 7.49
N GLU A 30 -19.01 15.39 7.00
CA GLU A 30 -17.73 15.31 6.28
C GLU A 30 -16.61 14.73 7.15
N SER A 31 -16.55 15.08 8.43
CA SER A 31 -15.53 14.55 9.36
C SER A 31 -15.73 13.08 9.68
N GLU A 32 -16.97 12.64 9.86
CA GLU A 32 -17.32 11.24 10.09
C GLU A 32 -16.99 10.38 8.87
N VAL A 33 -17.37 10.85 7.67
CA VAL A 33 -17.06 10.18 6.40
C VAL A 33 -15.56 10.09 6.18
N ALA A 34 -14.84 11.20 6.36
CA ALA A 34 -13.40 11.23 6.16
C ALA A 34 -12.66 10.34 7.16
N GLY A 35 -13.03 10.39 8.45
CA GLY A 35 -12.43 9.54 9.48
C GLY A 35 -12.67 8.04 9.24
N ALA A 36 -13.85 7.67 8.75
CA ALA A 36 -14.17 6.27 8.47
C ALA A 36 -13.50 5.71 7.20
N LEU A 37 -13.31 6.55 6.18
CA LEU A 37 -12.86 6.10 4.87
C LEU A 37 -11.37 6.33 4.62
N TYR A 38 -10.71 7.21 5.36
CA TYR A 38 -9.32 7.57 5.10
C TYR A 38 -8.35 6.38 5.14
N GLU A 39 -8.28 5.66 6.27
CA GLU A 39 -7.32 4.56 6.45
C GLU A 39 -7.55 3.42 5.45
N PRO A 40 -8.78 2.90 5.26
CA PRO A 40 -9.02 1.82 4.29
C PRO A 40 -8.64 2.21 2.86
N VAL A 41 -8.90 3.47 2.46
CA VAL A 41 -8.59 3.96 1.12
C VAL A 41 -7.09 4.14 0.93
N ARG A 42 -6.39 4.67 1.95
CA ARG A 42 -4.93 4.79 1.97
C ARG A 42 -4.28 3.42 1.83
N ASP A 43 -4.68 2.45 2.65
CA ASP A 43 -4.08 1.11 2.69
C ASP A 43 -4.37 0.33 1.40
N ALA A 44 -5.57 0.48 0.82
CA ALA A 44 -5.90 -0.07 -0.48
C ALA A 44 -5.03 0.52 -1.60
N LEU A 45 -4.76 1.83 -1.57
CA LEU A 45 -3.94 2.50 -2.58
C LEU A 45 -2.45 2.15 -2.44
N LEU A 46 -1.94 2.07 -1.22
CA LEU A 46 -0.58 1.62 -0.93
C LEU A 46 -0.39 0.16 -1.37
N SER A 47 -1.33 -0.72 -1.05
CA SER A 47 -1.24 -2.14 -1.42
C SER A 47 -1.47 -2.42 -2.92
N ALA A 48 -2.01 -1.47 -3.69
CA ALA A 48 -2.28 -1.66 -5.12
C ALA A 48 -0.99 -1.78 -5.97
N TYR A 49 0.10 -1.13 -5.59
CA TYR A 49 1.33 -1.03 -6.36
C TYR A 49 2.54 -1.07 -5.42
N PRO A 50 3.66 -1.74 -5.77
CA PRO A 50 4.88 -1.73 -4.94
C PRO A 50 5.58 -0.36 -5.03
N TRP A 51 5.00 0.64 -4.39
CA TRP A 51 5.56 1.99 -4.35
C TRP A 51 6.95 1.98 -3.74
N SER A 52 7.91 2.63 -4.40
CA SER A 52 9.29 2.70 -3.93
C SER A 52 9.43 3.21 -2.48
N PHE A 53 8.67 4.26 -2.12
CA PHE A 53 8.70 4.88 -0.79
C PHE A 53 8.04 4.03 0.31
N ALA A 54 7.12 3.14 -0.05
CA ALA A 54 6.37 2.28 0.88
C ALA A 54 6.81 0.81 0.80
N THR A 55 7.95 0.53 0.15
CA THR A 55 8.52 -0.82 0.05
C THR A 55 9.72 -0.93 0.97
N GLY A 56 9.75 -1.99 1.79
CA GLY A 56 10.80 -2.23 2.76
C GLY A 56 11.25 -3.69 2.80
N GLN A 57 12.38 -3.92 3.49
CA GLN A 57 12.89 -5.26 3.80
C GLN A 57 13.08 -5.42 5.30
N ILE A 58 12.67 -6.56 5.83
CA ILE A 58 12.82 -6.89 7.25
C ILE A 58 13.11 -8.37 7.44
N GLU A 59 13.99 -8.70 8.40
CA GLU A 59 14.18 -10.07 8.87
C GLU A 59 13.07 -10.39 9.88
N LEU A 60 12.32 -11.45 9.61
CA LEU A 60 11.17 -11.80 10.44
C LEU A 60 11.59 -12.61 11.67
N SER A 61 10.90 -12.35 12.77
CA SER A 61 11.05 -13.14 13.99
C SER A 61 10.21 -14.42 13.90
N GLN A 62 10.84 -15.56 14.17
CA GLN A 62 10.16 -16.85 14.20
C GLN A 62 9.18 -16.91 15.39
N LEU A 63 7.99 -17.48 15.16
CA LEU A 63 7.01 -17.77 16.20
C LEU A 63 7.34 -19.10 16.90
N GLU A 64 6.93 -19.23 18.15
CA GLU A 64 7.09 -20.49 18.92
C GLU A 64 6.21 -21.61 18.36
N ASP A 65 4.98 -21.27 17.93
CA ASP A 65 4.03 -22.21 17.35
C ASP A 65 4.38 -22.49 15.88
N ALA A 66 4.67 -23.76 15.59
CA ALA A 66 4.87 -24.24 14.23
C ALA A 66 3.51 -24.44 13.51
N PRO A 67 3.47 -24.30 12.18
CA PRO A 67 2.26 -24.60 11.43
C PRO A 67 1.94 -26.10 11.47
N GLU A 68 0.64 -26.44 11.46
CA GLU A 68 0.15 -27.82 11.53
C GLU A 68 0.59 -28.68 10.33
N ALA A 69 0.78 -28.08 9.16
CA ALA A 69 1.17 -28.78 7.93
C ALA A 69 1.87 -27.85 6.91
N ASP A 70 2.37 -28.46 5.84
CA ASP A 70 3.01 -27.89 4.64
C ASP A 70 4.36 -27.19 4.81
N PHE A 71 4.61 -26.52 5.94
CA PHE A 71 5.84 -25.80 6.21
C PHE A 71 6.41 -26.15 7.58
N SER A 72 7.70 -25.87 7.77
CA SER A 72 8.41 -26.20 9.02
C SER A 72 8.34 -25.09 10.07
N TYR A 73 8.23 -23.82 9.66
CA TYR A 73 8.33 -22.65 10.54
C TYR A 73 7.25 -21.62 10.22
N ALA A 74 6.86 -20.85 11.25
CA ALA A 74 5.99 -19.69 11.14
C ALA A 74 6.72 -18.43 11.65
N TYR A 75 6.41 -17.29 11.07
CA TYR A 75 7.04 -16.00 11.33
C TYR A 75 5.99 -14.91 11.52
N ALA A 76 6.21 -14.03 12.51
CA ALA A 76 5.32 -12.91 12.79
C ALA A 76 5.44 -11.86 11.69
N LEU A 77 4.32 -11.38 11.16
CA LEU A 77 4.31 -10.22 10.25
C LEU A 77 4.45 -8.91 11.04
N PRO A 78 5.07 -7.87 10.45
CA PRO A 78 5.10 -6.53 11.03
C PRO A 78 3.69 -5.92 11.21
N ASN A 79 3.52 -5.03 12.19
CA ASN A 79 2.23 -4.37 12.46
C ASN A 79 1.78 -3.45 11.33
N ASP A 80 2.72 -2.89 10.57
CA ASP A 80 2.49 -2.00 9.43
C ASP A 80 2.42 -2.76 8.10
N TYR A 81 2.38 -4.08 8.12
CA TYR A 81 2.34 -4.93 6.93
C TYR A 81 1.03 -4.75 6.14
N LEU A 82 1.16 -4.44 4.85
CA LEU A 82 0.03 -4.39 3.92
C LEU A 82 0.04 -5.54 2.91
N ARG A 83 1.19 -5.83 2.30
CA ARG A 83 1.30 -6.84 1.24
C ARG A 83 2.72 -7.35 1.05
N ALA A 84 2.90 -8.66 0.97
CA ALA A 84 4.18 -9.25 0.60
C ALA A 84 4.47 -9.06 -0.90
N ILE A 85 5.73 -8.73 -1.22
CA ILE A 85 6.24 -8.67 -2.59
C ILE A 85 7.05 -9.94 -2.87
N SER A 86 8.01 -10.25 -1.99
CA SER A 86 8.84 -11.44 -2.12
C SER A 86 9.42 -11.85 -0.78
N VAL A 87 9.80 -13.13 -0.70
CA VAL A 87 10.44 -13.71 0.48
C VAL A 87 11.73 -14.38 0.05
N GLY A 88 12.80 -14.10 0.77
CA GLY A 88 14.09 -14.73 0.56
C GLY A 88 14.76 -15.08 1.88
N GLY A 89 15.98 -15.60 1.80
CA GLY A 89 16.77 -16.00 2.96
C GLY A 89 18.25 -15.82 2.68
N ASN A 90 19.07 -15.87 3.73
CA ASN A 90 20.53 -15.70 3.65
C ASN A 90 20.94 -14.44 2.85
N ALA A 91 20.44 -13.28 3.26
CA ALA A 91 20.67 -11.97 2.63
C ALA A 91 20.20 -11.84 1.17
N LYS A 92 19.26 -12.69 0.71
CA LYS A 92 18.56 -12.52 -0.58
C LYS A 92 17.12 -12.09 -0.33
N GLY A 93 16.60 -11.13 -1.10
CA GLY A 93 15.21 -10.64 -0.99
C GLY A 93 14.14 -11.51 -1.65
N ARG A 94 14.52 -12.58 -2.35
CA ARG A 94 13.61 -13.48 -3.08
C ARG A 94 14.15 -14.90 -3.16
N GLY A 95 13.26 -15.86 -3.43
CA GLY A 95 13.61 -17.24 -3.81
C GLY A 95 13.12 -18.33 -2.84
N LEU A 96 12.48 -17.96 -1.73
CA LEU A 96 11.85 -18.92 -0.84
C LEU A 96 10.40 -19.18 -1.25
N LYS A 97 9.96 -20.43 -1.05
CA LYS A 97 8.53 -20.77 -1.08
C LYS A 97 7.94 -20.40 0.27
N TYR A 98 6.80 -19.73 0.24
CA TYR A 98 6.12 -19.29 1.44
C TYR A 98 4.62 -19.29 1.25
N ARG A 99 3.88 -19.27 2.35
CA ARG A 99 2.45 -19.01 2.39
C ARG A 99 2.16 -18.05 3.53
N ILE A 100 1.29 -17.08 3.29
CA ILE A 100 0.76 -16.22 4.35
C ILE A 100 -0.63 -16.74 4.71
N MET A 101 -0.85 -16.98 6.00
CA MET A 101 -2.10 -17.47 6.54
C MET A 101 -2.38 -16.78 7.87
N GLY A 102 -3.51 -16.09 7.97
CA GLY A 102 -3.78 -15.22 9.11
C GLY A 102 -2.77 -14.07 9.16
N ASP A 103 -2.13 -13.91 10.31
CA ASP A 103 -1.10 -12.92 10.63
C ASP A 103 0.34 -13.48 10.57
N ALA A 104 0.50 -14.71 10.09
CA ALA A 104 1.78 -15.40 10.04
C ALA A 104 2.24 -15.76 8.62
N LEU A 105 3.55 -15.72 8.43
CA LEU A 105 4.24 -16.20 7.24
C LEU A 105 4.84 -17.58 7.50
N HIS A 106 4.45 -18.57 6.72
CA HIS A 106 4.92 -19.96 6.83
C HIS A 106 5.99 -20.25 5.78
N CYS A 107 7.11 -20.82 6.20
CA CYS A 107 8.26 -21.15 5.33
C CYS A 107 9.08 -22.33 5.89
N ASP A 108 9.89 -22.97 5.06
CA ASP A 108 10.81 -24.05 5.45
C ASP A 108 12.22 -23.57 5.79
N ALA A 109 12.53 -22.30 5.53
CA ALA A 109 13.85 -21.73 5.83
C ALA A 109 13.88 -21.14 7.24
N PRO A 110 14.97 -21.31 8.01
CA PRO A 110 15.08 -20.80 9.38
C PRO A 110 15.32 -19.27 9.46
N ASN A 111 15.91 -18.67 8.41
CA ASN A 111 16.13 -17.22 8.33
C ASN A 111 15.33 -16.66 7.15
N VAL A 112 14.42 -15.73 7.43
CA VAL A 112 13.47 -15.21 6.45
C VAL A 112 13.59 -13.69 6.35
N LEU A 113 13.92 -13.22 5.14
CA LEU A 113 13.90 -11.81 4.76
C LEU A 113 12.64 -11.55 3.94
N LEU A 114 11.73 -10.76 4.48
CA LEU A 114 10.50 -10.33 3.82
C LEU A 114 10.74 -9.00 3.09
N THR A 115 10.44 -8.96 1.79
CA THR A 115 10.23 -7.71 1.05
C THR A 115 8.73 -7.46 0.96
N TYR A 116 8.26 -6.33 1.49
CA TYR A 116 6.83 -6.05 1.66
C TYR A 116 6.51 -4.57 1.45
N ILE A 117 5.23 -4.31 1.25
CA ILE A 117 4.64 -2.98 1.31
C ILE A 117 4.19 -2.74 2.75
N TYR A 118 4.63 -1.62 3.31
CA TYR A 118 4.25 -1.16 4.64
C TYR A 118 3.43 0.12 4.56
N ALA A 119 2.78 0.51 5.66
CA ALA A 119 2.09 1.79 5.80
C ALA A 119 3.01 2.84 6.44
N PRO A 120 3.73 3.69 5.67
CA PRO A 120 4.53 4.75 6.25
C PRO A 120 3.65 5.89 6.79
N ASP A 121 4.22 6.71 7.67
CA ASP A 121 3.62 7.97 8.08
C ASP A 121 3.29 8.86 6.88
N GLU A 122 2.19 9.61 6.95
CA GLU A 122 1.74 10.50 5.88
C GLU A 122 2.80 11.52 5.46
N SER A 123 3.70 11.88 6.39
CA SER A 123 4.78 12.81 6.09
C SER A 123 5.83 12.29 5.10
N ALA A 124 5.89 10.97 4.91
CA ALA A 124 6.75 10.32 3.94
C ALA A 124 6.13 10.25 2.54
N PHE A 125 4.85 10.61 2.39
CA PHE A 125 4.18 10.51 1.10
C PHE A 125 4.77 11.49 0.10
N PRO A 126 5.20 11.01 -1.09
CA PRO A 126 5.68 11.89 -2.11
C PRO A 126 4.52 12.64 -2.79
N PRO A 127 4.77 13.84 -3.36
CA PRO A 127 3.69 14.67 -3.92
C PRO A 127 2.85 14.01 -5.01
N TYR A 128 3.41 13.07 -5.78
CA TYR A 128 2.64 12.32 -6.79
C TYR A 128 1.65 11.34 -6.17
N PHE A 129 2.01 10.73 -5.04
CA PHE A 129 1.13 9.84 -4.29
C PHE A 129 0.04 10.63 -3.58
N ASP A 130 0.39 11.79 -2.99
CA ASP A 130 -0.60 12.71 -2.40
C ASP A 130 -1.72 13.04 -3.39
N GLN A 131 -1.39 13.36 -4.64
CA GLN A 131 -2.40 13.68 -5.66
C GLN A 131 -3.29 12.49 -6.00
N ALA A 132 -2.72 11.29 -6.10
CA ALA A 132 -3.47 10.06 -6.35
C ALA A 132 -4.40 9.72 -5.17
N LEU A 133 -3.91 9.84 -3.94
CA LEU A 133 -4.69 9.60 -2.72
C LEU A 133 -5.82 10.62 -2.57
N ILE A 134 -5.54 11.92 -2.76
CA ILE A 134 -6.57 12.96 -2.75
C ILE A 134 -7.62 12.68 -3.83
N ALA A 135 -7.23 12.26 -5.03
CA ALA A 135 -8.17 11.95 -6.10
C ALA A 135 -9.06 10.74 -5.75
N ARG A 136 -8.48 9.68 -5.16
CA ARG A 136 -9.25 8.52 -4.70
C ARG A 136 -10.22 8.88 -3.59
N LEU A 137 -9.75 9.58 -2.56
CA LEU A 137 -10.60 10.06 -1.46
C LEU A 137 -11.74 10.95 -1.98
N SER A 138 -11.47 11.81 -2.97
CA SER A 138 -12.51 12.63 -3.59
C SER A 138 -13.62 11.77 -4.21
N ALA A 139 -13.24 10.67 -4.88
CA ALA A 139 -14.21 9.74 -5.47
C ALA A 139 -15.05 9.04 -4.40
N GLU A 140 -14.40 8.51 -3.36
CA GLU A 140 -15.05 7.80 -2.25
C GLU A 140 -15.97 8.72 -1.43
N PHE A 141 -15.60 9.99 -1.24
CA PHE A 141 -16.39 10.96 -0.49
C PHE A 141 -17.59 11.48 -1.29
N THR A 142 -17.58 11.37 -2.62
CA THR A 142 -18.59 12.05 -3.45
C THR A 142 -20.00 11.53 -3.18
N ILE A 143 -20.21 10.21 -3.10
CA ILE A 143 -21.53 9.64 -2.82
C ILE A 143 -22.02 9.99 -1.40
N PRO A 144 -21.28 9.71 -0.32
CA PRO A 144 -21.77 9.97 1.04
C PRO A 144 -21.96 11.47 1.35
N VAL A 145 -21.23 12.38 0.68
CA VAL A 145 -21.33 13.82 0.96
C VAL A 145 -22.30 14.54 0.01
N THR A 146 -22.37 14.14 -1.27
CA THR A 146 -23.14 14.88 -2.30
C THR A 146 -24.33 14.12 -2.86
N GLU A 147 -24.47 12.84 -2.52
CA GLU A 147 -25.50 11.92 -3.01
C GLU A 147 -25.55 11.77 -4.55
N SER A 148 -24.52 12.25 -5.25
CA SER A 148 -24.48 12.32 -6.72
C SER A 148 -23.62 11.22 -7.33
N THR A 149 -24.25 10.19 -7.87
CA THR A 149 -23.58 9.07 -8.53
C THR A 149 -22.83 9.48 -9.80
N SER A 150 -23.39 10.40 -10.59
CA SER A 150 -22.75 10.90 -11.83
C SER A 150 -21.44 11.64 -11.56
N ARG A 151 -21.39 12.42 -10.47
CA ARG A 151 -20.16 13.07 -10.00
C ARG A 151 -19.16 12.04 -9.49
N ALA A 152 -19.62 11.04 -8.76
CA ALA A 152 -18.75 9.98 -8.25
C ALA A 152 -18.07 9.22 -9.39
N GLU A 153 -18.81 8.81 -10.43
CA GLU A 153 -18.24 8.18 -11.62
C GLU A 153 -17.17 9.04 -12.30
N MET A 154 -17.40 10.35 -12.38
CA MET A 154 -16.42 11.30 -12.94
C MET A 154 -15.16 11.37 -12.08
N HIS A 155 -15.30 11.47 -10.75
CA HIS A 155 -14.17 11.49 -9.83
C HIS A 155 -13.40 10.17 -9.81
N TYR A 156 -14.07 9.01 -9.92
CA TYR A 156 -13.38 7.73 -10.10
C TYR A 156 -12.53 7.70 -11.36
N LYS A 157 -13.05 8.18 -12.50
CA LYS A 157 -12.27 8.27 -13.76
C LYS A 157 -11.05 9.19 -13.62
N LEU A 158 -11.16 10.29 -12.86
CA LEU A 158 -10.02 11.15 -12.57
C LEU A 158 -9.01 10.46 -11.64
N ALA A 159 -9.49 9.75 -10.62
CA ALA A 159 -8.67 9.00 -9.68
C ALA A 159 -7.83 7.91 -10.37
N GLU A 160 -8.42 7.15 -11.30
CA GLU A 160 -7.67 6.17 -12.09
C GLU A 160 -6.54 6.83 -12.91
N LYS A 161 -6.81 7.97 -13.55
CA LYS A 161 -5.81 8.71 -14.32
C LYS A 161 -4.66 9.22 -13.46
N GLU A 162 -4.97 9.75 -12.27
CA GLU A 162 -3.93 10.20 -11.34
C GLU A 162 -3.12 9.04 -10.78
N LEU A 163 -3.75 7.88 -10.52
CA LEU A 163 -3.05 6.67 -10.12
C LEU A 163 -2.10 6.19 -11.22
N ASP A 164 -2.55 6.15 -12.47
CA ASP A 164 -1.69 5.81 -13.62
C ASP A 164 -0.47 6.73 -13.72
N ARG A 165 -0.69 8.04 -13.58
CA ARG A 165 0.37 9.03 -13.59
C ARG A 165 1.34 8.85 -12.43
N ALA A 166 0.84 8.64 -11.23
CA ALA A 166 1.65 8.41 -10.04
C ALA A 166 2.53 7.16 -10.20
N ARG A 167 1.98 6.06 -10.72
CA ARG A 167 2.74 4.84 -11.02
C ARG A 167 3.85 5.09 -12.05
N GLN A 168 3.57 5.87 -13.09
CA GLN A 168 4.59 6.22 -14.10
C GLN A 168 5.74 7.04 -13.50
N ILE A 169 5.45 7.97 -12.59
CA ILE A 169 6.47 8.80 -11.94
C ILE A 169 7.31 7.94 -10.99
N ASP A 170 6.69 7.10 -10.18
CA ASP A 170 7.39 6.20 -9.25
C ASP A 170 8.33 5.25 -10.03
N ALA A 171 7.83 4.63 -11.09
CA ALA A 171 8.60 3.70 -11.92
C ALA A 171 9.82 4.33 -12.62
N GLN A 172 9.82 5.65 -12.85
CA GLN A 172 10.98 6.35 -13.43
C GLN A 172 12.11 6.56 -12.42
N SER A 173 11.84 6.37 -11.13
CA SER A 173 12.80 6.58 -10.04
C SER A 173 13.61 5.32 -9.70
N ASP A 174 13.44 4.23 -10.45
CA ASP A 174 14.15 2.97 -10.24
C ASP A 174 14.88 2.49 -11.51
N THR A 175 15.94 1.71 -11.31
CA THR A 175 16.57 0.98 -12.39
C THR A 175 15.67 -0.17 -12.85
N PRO A 176 15.46 -0.37 -14.17
CA PRO A 176 14.65 -1.49 -14.66
C PRO A 176 15.18 -2.81 -14.12
N ASN A 177 14.29 -3.65 -13.59
CA ASN A 177 14.63 -5.01 -13.17
C ASN A 177 15.31 -5.77 -14.33
N ALA A 178 16.61 -6.04 -14.19
CA ALA A 178 17.33 -6.88 -15.12
C ALA A 178 16.86 -8.33 -14.97
N ILE A 179 16.67 -9.02 -16.09
CA ILE A 179 16.35 -10.44 -16.09
C ILE A 179 17.63 -11.20 -15.72
N ASP A 180 17.79 -11.51 -14.44
CA ASP A 180 18.88 -12.37 -13.95
C ASP A 180 18.63 -13.82 -14.36
N LYS A 181 19.27 -14.23 -15.47
CA LYS A 181 19.61 -15.60 -15.86
C LYS A 181 18.48 -16.64 -15.82
N PHE A 182 18.04 -17.06 -17.00
CA PHE A 182 17.23 -18.26 -17.16
C PHE A 182 18.07 -19.53 -16.93
N THR A 183 17.58 -20.43 -16.08
CA THR A 183 18.11 -21.79 -15.89
C THR A 183 18.15 -22.64 -17.17
N LEU A 184 17.50 -22.20 -18.25
CA LEU A 184 17.48 -22.88 -19.55
C LEU A 184 18.64 -22.49 -20.49
N ILE A 185 19.39 -21.41 -20.20
CA ILE A 185 20.48 -20.93 -21.06
C ILE A 185 21.86 -21.36 -20.53
N ASP A 186 21.96 -21.65 -19.23
CA ASP A 186 23.20 -22.10 -18.58
C ASP A 186 23.53 -23.59 -18.79
N VAL A 187 22.70 -24.35 -19.52
CA VAL A 187 22.92 -25.79 -19.80
C VAL A 187 23.70 -26.03 -21.11
N ARG A 188 24.18 -24.97 -21.79
CA ARG A 188 24.97 -25.07 -23.04
C ARG A 188 26.40 -24.52 -22.94
N GLY A 189 26.95 -24.42 -21.72
CA GLY A 189 28.36 -24.12 -21.47
C GLY A 189 29.17 -25.36 -21.14
#